data_AF-A0A411DPX0-F1
#
_entry.id   AF-A0A411DPX0-F1
#
_cell.length_a   1.000
_cell.length_b   1.000
_cell.length_c   1.000
_cell.angle_alpha   90.00
_cell.angle_beta   90.00
_cell.angle_gamma   90.00
#
_symmetry.space_group_name_H-M   'P 1'
#
loop_
_entity.id
_entity.type
_entity.pdbx_description
1 polymer ?
#
loop_
_entity_poly.entity_id
_entity_poly.type
_entity_poly.pdbx_seq_one_letter_code
_entity_poly.pdbx_strand_id
1 'polypeptide(L)'
;MKKIFLYILAGSFCFSACKKDDDVSTYVEPEDVATQNTYDDQAIKKFMDENYLDAQGNIKAFSSTDTADDTEKKLSELSPITLPSGTIYIVRSGAQPTPADSAKTIGETDIIKIMGRAYSYLAVNSDGNTSFTSKTAFLNTIDGTGVPVIDPTYYYVKKSILEAGTTDAAKKAKYYQIPGFREALQKFKAHNNLSSEAPYNLQGVIIVPSRAAFARNPHYPYLNMSYRNRTFIFNFQIYGREDRPDSDKQTTEQQQ
;
A
#
# COMPACT_ATOMS: atom_id res chain seq x y z
N MET A 1 47.61 49.49 -52.78
CA MET A 1 46.39 50.29 -52.56
C MET A 1 45.49 49.51 -51.60
N LYS A 2 45.31 49.95 -50.35
CA LYS A 2 44.05 50.53 -49.80
C LYS A 2 42.82 49.80 -50.36
N LYS A 3 41.95 49.12 -49.59
CA LYS A 3 41.32 49.52 -48.32
C LYS A 3 40.77 48.29 -47.55
N ILE A 4 40.80 48.44 -46.23
CA ILE A 4 40.03 47.75 -45.18
C ILE A 4 38.53 47.76 -45.49
N PHE A 5 37.80 46.68 -45.15
CA PHE A 5 36.60 46.79 -44.31
C PHE A 5 36.36 45.50 -43.51
N LEU A 6 36.25 45.73 -42.21
CA LEU A 6 35.99 44.83 -41.11
C LEU A 6 34.49 44.55 -41.04
N TYR A 7 34.07 43.29 -40.94
CA TYR A 7 32.79 42.95 -40.32
C TYR A 7 32.98 41.81 -39.34
N ILE A 8 32.95 42.19 -38.06
CA ILE A 8 32.77 41.31 -36.92
C ILE A 8 31.35 40.75 -37.00
N LEU A 9 31.22 39.43 -37.02
CA LEU A 9 30.02 38.77 -36.53
C LEU A 9 30.45 37.73 -35.49
N ALA A 10 30.42 38.16 -34.22
CA ALA A 10 30.47 37.28 -33.09
C ALA A 10 29.13 36.53 -33.02
N GLY A 11 29.10 35.33 -33.60
CA GLY A 11 28.05 34.34 -33.38
C GLY A 11 28.49 33.42 -32.27
N SER A 12 28.03 33.69 -31.05
CA SER A 12 28.21 32.86 -29.87
C SER A 12 27.79 31.43 -30.18
N PHE A 13 28.74 30.50 -30.29
CA PHE A 13 28.47 29.06 -30.19
C PHE A 13 28.19 28.74 -28.71
N CYS A 14 27.07 29.26 -28.20
CA CYS A 14 26.39 28.57 -27.13
C CYS A 14 25.67 27.43 -27.82
N PHE A 15 26.29 26.25 -27.85
CA PHE A 15 25.49 25.04 -27.83
C PHE A 15 24.70 25.09 -26.52
N SER A 16 23.53 25.74 -26.58
CA SER A 16 22.43 25.37 -25.71
C SER A 16 22.23 23.90 -25.98
N ALA A 17 22.82 23.07 -25.12
CA ALA A 17 22.22 21.81 -24.76
C ALA A 17 20.82 22.18 -24.25
N CYS A 18 19.88 22.33 -25.18
CA CYS A 18 18.49 22.06 -24.90
C CYS A 18 18.45 20.57 -24.57
N LYS A 19 18.86 20.26 -23.33
CA LYS A 19 18.18 19.25 -22.56
C LYS A 19 16.71 19.57 -22.76
N LYS A 20 16.05 18.70 -23.52
CA LYS A 20 14.61 18.58 -23.44
C LYS A 20 14.37 18.00 -22.05
N ASP A 21 14.42 18.88 -21.05
CA ASP A 21 13.69 18.69 -19.82
C ASP A 21 12.22 18.66 -20.26
N ASP A 22 11.64 17.47 -20.29
CA ASP A 22 10.20 17.17 -20.23
C ASP A 22 9.94 15.79 -20.85
N ASP A 23 10.17 14.75 -20.05
CA ASP A 23 9.20 13.66 -19.95
C ASP A 23 9.34 13.11 -18.53
N VAL A 24 8.55 13.70 -17.62
CA VAL A 24 8.23 13.07 -16.33
C VAL A 24 7.79 11.65 -16.67
N SER A 25 8.47 10.63 -16.13
CA SER A 25 8.20 9.22 -16.44
C SER A 25 6.71 8.92 -16.33
N THR A 26 5.97 9.04 -17.42
CA THR A 26 4.56 8.70 -17.47
C THR A 26 4.52 7.20 -17.26
N TYR A 27 3.80 6.75 -16.24
CA TYR A 27 3.54 5.34 -16.06
C TYR A 27 3.01 4.76 -17.38
N VAL A 28 3.75 3.82 -17.96
CA VAL A 28 3.30 3.05 -19.13
C VAL A 28 2.78 1.72 -18.59
N GLU A 29 1.46 1.52 -18.68
CA GLU A 29 0.84 0.24 -18.34
C GLU A 29 1.44 -0.85 -19.25
N PRO A 30 2.09 -1.89 -18.70
CA PRO A 30 2.56 -3.00 -19.52
C PRO A 30 1.39 -3.66 -20.25
N GLU A 31 1.57 -4.13 -21.47
CA GLU A 31 0.48 -4.77 -22.21
C GLU A 31 -0.06 -5.99 -21.45
N ASP A 32 0.83 -6.83 -20.92
CA ASP A 32 0.50 -8.05 -20.20
C ASP A 32 0.45 -7.86 -18.67
N VAL A 33 -0.53 -8.51 -18.04
CA VAL A 33 -0.68 -8.57 -16.59
C VAL A 33 0.47 -9.32 -15.94
N ALA A 34 1.04 -10.34 -16.59
CA ALA A 34 2.18 -11.07 -16.02
C ALA A 34 3.44 -10.18 -15.90
N THR A 35 3.64 -9.26 -16.84
CA THR A 35 4.70 -8.24 -16.75
C THR A 35 4.46 -7.31 -15.56
N GLN A 36 3.23 -6.83 -15.35
CA GLN A 36 2.90 -6.02 -14.17
C GLN A 36 3.13 -6.79 -12.86
N ASN A 37 2.77 -8.08 -12.81
CA ASN A 37 3.03 -8.92 -11.64
C ASN A 37 4.52 -9.05 -11.35
N THR A 38 5.35 -9.19 -12.39
CA THR A 38 6.80 -9.22 -12.25
C THR A 38 7.34 -7.91 -11.70
N TYR A 39 6.78 -6.77 -12.16
CA TYR A 39 7.18 -5.46 -11.66
C TYR A 39 6.79 -5.28 -10.20
N ASP A 40 5.57 -5.68 -9.82
CA ASP A 40 5.14 -5.67 -8.42
C ASP A 40 6.11 -6.46 -7.54
N ASP A 41 6.43 -7.70 -7.91
CA ASP A 41 7.28 -8.57 -7.09
C ASP A 41 8.70 -7.99 -6.91
N GLN A 42 9.28 -7.43 -7.97
CA GLN A 42 10.59 -6.78 -7.90
C GLN A 42 10.56 -5.49 -7.08
N ALA A 43 9.54 -4.65 -7.26
CA ALA A 43 9.39 -3.41 -6.50
C ALA A 43 9.13 -3.69 -5.00
N ILE A 44 8.34 -4.73 -4.68
CA ILE A 44 8.10 -5.18 -3.31
C ILE A 44 9.42 -5.62 -2.66
N LYS A 45 10.22 -6.44 -3.36
CA LYS A 45 11.53 -6.86 -2.85
C LYS A 45 12.42 -5.66 -2.56
N LYS A 46 12.55 -4.74 -3.51
CA LYS A 46 13.34 -3.51 -3.35
C LYS A 46 12.84 -2.68 -2.18
N PHE A 47 11.52 -2.47 -2.06
CA PHE A 47 10.93 -1.76 -0.93
C PHE A 47 11.28 -2.42 0.41
N MET A 48 11.22 -3.75 0.50
CA MET A 48 11.57 -4.44 1.74
C MET A 48 13.07 -4.34 2.09
N ASP A 49 13.94 -4.26 1.08
CA ASP A 49 15.39 -4.11 1.27
C ASP A 49 15.82 -2.67 1.61
N GLU A 50 14.99 -1.68 1.24
CA GLU A 50 15.26 -0.24 1.40
C GLU A 50 14.52 0.41 2.57
N ASN A 51 13.72 -0.36 3.31
CA ASN A 51 12.96 0.16 4.44
C ASN A 51 13.14 -0.72 5.68
N TYR A 52 12.88 -0.14 6.84
CA TYR A 52 12.90 -0.77 8.15
C TYR A 52 11.69 -0.33 8.99
N LEU A 53 11.51 -0.93 10.17
CA LEU A 53 10.53 -0.51 11.17
C LEU A 53 11.22 0.24 12.31
N ASP A 54 10.77 1.45 12.63
CA ASP A 54 11.27 2.15 13.82
C ASP A 54 10.74 1.52 15.14
N ALA A 55 11.13 2.11 16.27
CA ALA A 55 10.74 1.64 17.61
C ALA A 55 9.22 1.64 17.86
N GLN A 56 8.42 2.40 17.11
CA GLN A 56 6.95 2.39 17.18
C GLN A 56 6.31 1.54 16.07
N GLY A 57 7.15 0.94 15.22
CA GLY A 57 6.75 0.10 14.10
C GLY A 57 6.38 0.87 12.84
N ASN A 58 6.75 2.16 12.73
CA ASN A 58 6.53 2.91 11.49
C ASN A 58 7.52 2.46 10.43
N ILE A 59 7.06 2.33 9.18
CA ILE A 59 7.96 2.10 8.05
C ILE A 59 8.77 3.37 7.75
N LYS A 60 10.10 3.23 7.71
CA LYS A 60 11.06 4.27 7.35
C LYS A 60 11.98 3.77 6.25
N ALA A 61 12.37 4.65 5.32
CA ALA A 61 13.41 4.34 4.35
C ALA A 61 14.77 4.52 5.02
N PHE A 62 15.75 3.68 4.67
CA PHE A 62 17.13 3.90 5.10
C PHE A 62 17.65 5.21 4.51
N SER A 63 18.40 5.95 5.31
CA SER A 63 19.10 7.14 4.87
C SER A 63 20.40 6.77 4.17
N SER A 64 20.76 7.53 3.12
CA SER A 64 22.09 7.43 2.51
C SER A 64 23.09 8.41 3.11
N THR A 65 22.63 9.29 4.01
CA THR A 65 23.42 10.40 4.57
C THR A 65 23.45 10.43 6.10
N ASP A 66 22.62 9.61 6.75
CA ASP A 66 22.53 9.47 8.20
C ASP A 66 22.78 8.01 8.53
N THR A 67 23.72 7.73 9.43
CA THR A 67 24.09 6.36 9.82
C THR A 67 23.30 5.87 11.04
N ALA A 68 22.38 6.68 11.58
CA ALA A 68 21.60 6.33 12.76
C ALA A 68 20.70 5.10 12.55
N ASP A 69 20.34 4.79 11.30
CA ASP A 69 19.52 3.65 10.92
C ASP A 69 20.33 2.47 10.35
N ASP A 70 21.65 2.58 10.18
CA ASP A 70 22.50 1.52 9.60
C ASP A 70 22.45 0.20 10.38
N THR A 71 22.06 0.23 11.67
CA THR A 71 21.92 -0.95 12.52
C THR A 71 20.53 -1.57 12.50
N GLU A 72 19.56 -0.89 11.88
CA GLU A 72 18.19 -1.36 11.81
C GLU A 72 18.05 -2.50 10.82
N LYS A 73 17.16 -3.44 11.13
CA LYS A 73 16.90 -4.58 10.25
C LYS A 73 15.99 -4.17 9.11
N LYS A 74 16.34 -4.59 7.90
CA LYS A 74 15.48 -4.42 6.72
C LYS A 74 14.18 -5.17 6.92
N LEU A 75 13.10 -4.72 6.30
CA LEU A 75 11.83 -5.47 6.31
C LEU A 75 12.01 -6.90 5.78
N SER A 76 12.90 -7.10 4.80
CA SER A 76 13.24 -8.43 4.26
C SER A 76 13.91 -9.36 5.28
N GLU A 77 14.48 -8.82 6.36
CA GLU A 77 15.15 -9.56 7.43
C GLU A 77 14.23 -9.82 8.64
N LEU A 78 13.00 -9.31 8.61
CA LEU A 78 11.99 -9.47 9.69
C LEU A 78 11.11 -10.71 9.52
N SER A 79 11.65 -11.77 8.92
CA SER A 79 10.93 -13.03 8.64
C SER A 79 9.60 -12.83 7.87
N PRO A 80 9.61 -12.15 6.71
CA PRO A 80 8.40 -11.99 5.90
C PRO A 80 7.86 -13.34 5.43
N ILE A 81 6.53 -13.51 5.44
CA ILE A 81 5.85 -14.70 4.93
C ILE A 81 5.02 -14.32 3.72
N THR A 82 5.21 -15.04 2.62
CA THR A 82 4.44 -14.87 1.37
C THR A 82 3.31 -15.89 1.32
N LEU A 83 2.10 -15.40 1.10
CA LEU A 83 0.88 -16.21 0.97
C LEU A 83 0.66 -16.65 -0.49
N PRO A 84 -0.22 -17.63 -0.76
CA PRO A 84 -0.52 -18.09 -2.12
C PRO A 84 -0.99 -16.97 -3.08
N SER A 85 -1.63 -15.92 -2.57
CA SER A 85 -2.01 -14.74 -3.38
C SER A 85 -0.81 -13.89 -3.84
N GLY A 86 0.38 -14.12 -3.27
CA GLY A 86 1.54 -13.24 -3.36
C GLY A 86 1.56 -12.14 -2.32
N THR A 87 0.52 -12.02 -1.49
CA THR A 87 0.52 -11.08 -0.36
C THR A 87 1.59 -11.46 0.63
N ILE A 88 2.34 -10.46 1.11
CA ILE A 88 3.39 -10.65 2.11
C ILE A 88 2.91 -10.03 3.42
N TYR A 89 3.16 -10.71 4.53
CA TYR A 89 2.98 -10.11 5.86
C TYR A 89 4.23 -10.24 6.71
N ILE A 90 4.42 -9.25 7.58
CA ILE A 90 5.49 -9.17 8.56
C ILE A 90 4.83 -8.91 9.90
N VAL A 91 4.92 -9.87 10.81
CA VAL A 91 4.48 -9.69 12.20
C VAL A 91 5.64 -9.08 12.98
N ARG A 92 5.43 -7.91 13.57
CA ARG A 92 6.46 -7.27 14.39
C ARG A 92 6.57 -7.98 15.73
N SER A 93 7.76 -8.47 16.04
CA SER A 93 8.05 -9.14 17.31
C SER A 93 7.78 -8.20 18.50
N GLY A 94 7.13 -8.71 19.55
CA GLY A 94 6.81 -7.95 20.76
C GLY A 94 5.69 -6.92 20.63
N ALA A 95 5.07 -6.77 19.46
CA ALA A 95 3.99 -5.78 19.23
C ALA A 95 2.61 -6.41 19.04
N GLN A 96 2.50 -7.75 19.03
CA GLN A 96 1.21 -8.44 19.06
C GLN A 96 0.63 -8.43 20.48
N PRO A 97 -0.70 -8.34 20.65
CA PRO A 97 -1.32 -8.59 21.95
C PRO A 97 -1.01 -10.02 22.40
N THR A 98 -0.69 -10.17 23.67
CA THR A 98 -0.44 -11.48 24.28
C THR A 98 -1.75 -12.12 24.77
N PRO A 99 -1.78 -13.42 25.07
CA PRO A 99 -2.94 -14.03 25.72
C PRO A 99 -3.33 -13.34 27.03
N ALA A 100 -2.35 -12.79 27.77
CA ALA A 100 -2.61 -12.00 28.97
C ALA A 100 -3.37 -10.69 28.66
N ASP A 101 -3.17 -10.14 27.45
CA ASP A 101 -3.86 -8.94 26.95
C ASP A 101 -5.22 -9.26 26.30
N SER A 102 -5.73 -10.49 26.48
CA SER A 102 -6.97 -10.97 25.84
C SER A 102 -6.91 -10.90 24.32
N ALA A 103 -5.78 -11.31 23.72
CA ALA A 103 -5.60 -11.37 22.27
C ALA A 103 -6.76 -12.09 21.57
N LYS A 104 -7.38 -11.42 20.60
CA LYS A 104 -8.51 -11.97 19.83
C LYS A 104 -8.05 -12.39 18.45
N THR A 105 -8.43 -13.61 18.03
CA THR A 105 -8.35 -14.02 16.63
C THR A 105 -9.31 -13.18 15.80
N ILE A 106 -8.86 -12.70 14.65
CA ILE A 106 -9.63 -11.93 13.68
C ILE A 106 -10.25 -12.92 12.67
N GLY A 107 -11.57 -12.98 12.59
CA GLY A 107 -12.33 -13.77 11.62
C GLY A 107 -12.57 -13.01 10.31
N GLU A 108 -12.81 -13.73 9.21
CA GLU A 108 -12.91 -13.20 7.83
C GLU A 108 -14.00 -12.15 7.60
N THR A 109 -14.98 -12.14 8.48
CA THR A 109 -16.16 -11.29 8.40
C THR A 109 -16.23 -10.32 9.56
N ASP A 110 -15.26 -10.31 10.48
CA ASP A 110 -15.33 -9.50 11.67
C ASP A 110 -15.46 -8.02 11.33
N ILE A 111 -16.01 -7.26 12.27
CA ILE A 111 -15.85 -5.81 12.29
C ILE A 111 -14.47 -5.55 12.91
N ILE A 112 -13.63 -4.76 12.24
CA ILE A 112 -12.30 -4.40 12.75
C ILE A 112 -12.21 -2.92 13.07
N LYS A 113 -11.40 -2.59 14.08
CA LYS A 113 -10.99 -1.22 14.42
C LYS A 113 -9.48 -1.08 14.14
N ILE A 114 -9.12 -0.40 13.05
CA ILE A 114 -7.76 -0.31 12.55
C ILE A 114 -7.17 1.09 12.73
N MET A 115 -5.98 1.15 13.33
CA MET A 115 -5.12 2.34 13.38
C MET A 115 -3.91 2.08 12.49
N GLY A 116 -3.53 3.02 11.62
CA GLY A 116 -2.33 2.85 10.80
C GLY A 116 -2.21 3.81 9.64
N ARG A 117 -1.24 3.48 8.79
CA ARG A 117 -1.01 4.09 7.49
C ARG A 117 -1.07 3.01 6.42
N ALA A 118 -1.63 3.36 5.28
CA ALA A 118 -1.53 2.56 4.09
C ALA A 118 -1.27 3.47 2.89
N TYR A 119 -0.37 3.02 2.03
CA TYR A 119 -0.06 3.69 0.78
C TYR A 119 -0.24 2.71 -0.37
N SER A 120 -0.69 3.23 -1.50
CA SER A 120 -0.71 2.52 -2.76
C SER A 120 0.40 3.05 -3.67
N TYR A 121 0.92 2.19 -4.54
CA TYR A 121 2.04 2.49 -5.44
C TYR A 121 1.80 1.87 -6.80
N LEU A 122 2.41 2.44 -7.85
CA LEU A 122 2.59 1.78 -9.12
C LEU A 122 4.01 1.21 -9.17
N ALA A 123 4.16 -0.04 -9.58
CA ALA A 123 5.48 -0.60 -9.88
C ALA A 123 5.82 -0.31 -11.34
N VAL A 124 6.99 0.30 -11.58
CA VAL A 124 7.52 0.62 -12.90
C VAL A 124 8.91 0.06 -13.06
N ASN A 125 9.27 -0.30 -14.29
CA ASN A 125 10.64 -0.58 -14.68
C ASN A 125 11.15 0.57 -15.54
N SER A 126 12.25 1.20 -15.10
CA SER A 126 12.99 2.18 -15.90
C SER A 126 14.39 1.64 -16.11
N ASP A 127 14.74 1.31 -17.36
CA ASP A 127 16.08 0.84 -17.75
C ASP A 127 16.60 -0.33 -16.88
N GLY A 128 15.71 -1.27 -16.57
CA GLY A 128 16.06 -2.44 -15.76
C GLY A 128 16.00 -2.22 -14.25
N ASN A 129 15.77 -0.99 -13.78
CA ASN A 129 15.52 -0.69 -12.37
C ASN A 129 14.02 -0.67 -12.08
N THR A 130 13.53 -1.70 -11.39
CA THR A 130 12.12 -1.79 -10.98
C THR A 130 11.94 -1.23 -9.59
N SER A 131 11.05 -0.24 -9.44
CA SER A 131 10.74 0.37 -8.15
C SER A 131 9.30 0.86 -8.07
N PHE A 132 8.85 1.15 -6.85
CA PHE A 132 7.59 1.85 -6.66
C PHE A 132 7.70 3.33 -7.03
N THR A 133 6.66 3.83 -7.70
CA THR A 133 6.43 5.23 -8.01
C THR A 133 5.00 5.62 -7.65
N SER A 134 4.66 6.90 -7.85
CA SER A 134 3.31 7.44 -7.73
C SER A 134 2.67 7.13 -6.37
N LYS A 135 3.43 7.19 -5.27
CA LYS A 135 2.93 6.93 -3.91
C LYS A 135 1.69 7.76 -3.61
N THR A 136 0.60 7.11 -3.22
CA THR A 136 -0.65 7.80 -2.83
C THR A 136 -1.16 7.24 -1.52
N ALA A 137 -1.54 8.11 -0.59
CA ALA A 137 -2.16 7.71 0.67
C ALA A 137 -3.48 6.97 0.42
N PHE A 138 -3.71 5.88 1.13
CA PHE A 138 -4.95 5.08 1.10
C PHE A 138 -5.65 5.06 2.46
N LEU A 139 -4.86 4.93 3.53
CA LEU A 139 -5.29 5.05 4.93
C LEU A 139 -4.28 5.92 5.66
N ASN A 140 -4.73 6.88 6.46
CA ASN A 140 -3.85 7.60 7.38
C ASN A 140 -4.62 8.07 8.61
N THR A 141 -4.63 7.24 9.66
CA THR A 141 -5.26 7.59 10.93
C THR A 141 -4.27 8.21 11.91
N ILE A 142 -2.96 8.06 11.68
CA ILE A 142 -1.93 8.51 12.62
C ILE A 142 -1.63 10.00 12.43
N ASP A 143 -1.34 10.43 11.19
CA ASP A 143 -1.06 11.85 10.92
C ASP A 143 -2.31 12.61 10.45
N GLY A 144 -3.38 11.88 10.16
CA GLY A 144 -4.64 12.43 9.65
C GLY A 144 -5.65 12.67 10.76
N THR A 145 -6.45 11.65 11.05
CA THR A 145 -7.62 11.79 11.94
C THR A 145 -7.29 11.67 13.43
N GLY A 146 -6.16 11.06 13.79
CA GLY A 146 -5.83 10.67 15.16
C GLY A 146 -6.68 9.51 15.71
N VAL A 147 -7.68 9.05 14.96
CA VAL A 147 -8.67 8.05 15.42
C VAL A 147 -8.70 6.81 14.52
N PRO A 148 -8.76 5.59 15.10
CA PRO A 148 -8.88 4.36 14.33
C PRO A 148 -10.14 4.32 13.46
N VAL A 149 -10.03 3.77 12.25
CA VAL A 149 -11.17 3.51 11.36
C VAL A 149 -11.89 2.25 11.82
N ILE A 150 -13.22 2.30 11.84
CA ILE A 150 -14.09 1.18 12.18
C ILE A 150 -14.73 0.64 10.90
N ASP A 151 -14.73 -0.69 10.77
CA ASP A 151 -15.39 -1.45 9.69
C ASP A 151 -15.06 -0.94 8.27
N PRO A 152 -13.76 -0.85 7.89
CA PRO A 152 -13.40 -0.40 6.56
C PRO A 152 -13.93 -1.36 5.49
N THR A 153 -14.61 -0.81 4.48
CA THR A 153 -15.22 -1.62 3.40
C THR A 153 -14.20 -2.38 2.55
N TYR A 154 -12.95 -1.92 2.53
CA TYR A 154 -11.84 -2.64 1.88
C TYR A 154 -11.44 -3.93 2.62
N TYR A 155 -11.83 -4.08 3.89
CA TYR A 155 -11.72 -5.33 4.63
C TYR A 155 -12.98 -6.18 4.49
N TYR A 156 -14.15 -5.61 4.75
CA TYR A 156 -15.43 -6.28 4.55
C TYR A 156 -16.53 -5.28 4.25
N VAL A 157 -17.21 -5.43 3.11
CA VAL A 157 -18.34 -4.58 2.75
C VAL A 157 -19.65 -5.19 3.24
N LYS A 158 -20.53 -4.37 3.83
CA LYS A 158 -21.81 -4.87 4.34
C LYS A 158 -22.75 -5.30 3.22
N LYS A 159 -23.61 -6.27 3.52
CA LYS A 159 -24.70 -6.71 2.62
C LYS A 159 -25.53 -5.54 2.07
N SER A 160 -25.93 -4.61 2.94
CA SER A 160 -26.76 -3.46 2.56
C SER A 160 -26.09 -2.52 1.54
N ILE A 161 -24.76 -2.40 1.57
CA ILE A 161 -24.00 -1.61 0.59
C ILE A 161 -24.03 -2.29 -0.78
N LEU A 162 -23.90 -3.62 -0.80
CA LEU A 162 -23.97 -4.40 -2.04
C LEU A 162 -25.37 -4.37 -2.65
N GLU A 163 -26.42 -4.48 -1.83
CA GLU A 163 -27.82 -4.39 -2.27
C GLU A 163 -28.17 -3.00 -2.83
N ALA A 164 -27.56 -1.94 -2.29
CA ALA A 164 -27.68 -0.58 -2.81
C ALA A 164 -26.83 -0.31 -4.07
N GLY A 165 -26.00 -1.26 -4.50
CA GLY A 165 -25.13 -1.13 -5.67
C GLY A 165 -25.90 -0.92 -6.97
N THR A 166 -25.58 0.15 -7.69
CA THR A 166 -26.27 0.53 -8.95
C THR A 166 -25.68 -0.13 -10.19
N THR A 167 -24.51 -0.76 -10.09
CA THR A 167 -23.84 -1.49 -11.17
C THR A 167 -23.59 -2.94 -10.77
N ASP A 168 -23.42 -3.84 -11.73
CA ASP A 168 -23.14 -5.24 -11.45
C ASP A 168 -21.83 -5.45 -10.68
N ALA A 169 -20.83 -4.58 -10.89
CA ALA A 169 -19.61 -4.58 -10.10
C ALA A 169 -19.88 -4.12 -8.66
N ALA A 170 -20.64 -3.03 -8.47
CA ALA A 170 -20.95 -2.49 -7.15
C ALA A 170 -21.85 -3.39 -6.28
N LYS A 171 -22.45 -4.43 -6.86
CA LYS A 171 -23.19 -5.49 -6.14
C LYS A 171 -22.30 -6.62 -5.63
N LYS A 172 -21.00 -6.61 -5.95
CA LYS A 172 -20.04 -7.67 -5.63
C LYS A 172 -18.99 -7.22 -4.63
N ALA A 173 -18.66 -8.12 -3.72
CA ALA A 173 -17.66 -7.97 -2.66
C ALA A 173 -16.32 -7.43 -3.18
N LYS A 174 -15.80 -8.03 -4.26
CA LYS A 174 -14.48 -7.74 -4.83
C LYS A 174 -14.32 -6.33 -5.41
N TYR A 175 -15.43 -5.63 -5.64
CA TYR A 175 -15.37 -4.23 -6.07
C TYR A 175 -14.86 -3.34 -4.93
N TYR A 176 -15.16 -3.67 -3.67
CA TYR A 176 -14.75 -2.88 -2.51
C TYR A 176 -13.54 -3.49 -1.79
N GLN A 177 -13.57 -4.80 -1.59
CA GLN A 177 -12.62 -5.50 -0.73
C GLN A 177 -11.28 -5.75 -1.41
N ILE A 178 -10.20 -5.71 -0.63
CA ILE A 178 -8.84 -6.06 -1.03
C ILE A 178 -8.56 -7.49 -0.53
N PRO A 179 -8.65 -8.53 -1.40
CA PRO A 179 -8.61 -9.93 -0.96
C PRO A 179 -7.32 -10.30 -0.21
N GLY A 180 -6.16 -9.86 -0.71
CA GLY A 180 -4.87 -10.13 -0.07
C GLY A 180 -4.75 -9.51 1.32
N PHE A 181 -5.27 -8.29 1.52
CA PHE A 181 -5.31 -7.69 2.86
C PHE A 181 -6.14 -8.53 3.83
N ARG A 182 -7.32 -9.01 3.39
CA ARG A 182 -8.19 -9.87 4.21
C ARG A 182 -7.51 -11.17 4.61
N GLU A 183 -6.90 -11.85 3.63
CA GLU A 183 -6.17 -13.10 3.81
C GLU A 183 -5.02 -12.95 4.82
N ALA A 184 -4.22 -11.89 4.66
CA ALA A 184 -3.07 -11.64 5.53
C ALA A 184 -3.47 -11.15 6.93
N LEU A 185 -4.55 -10.38 7.07
CA LEU A 185 -4.98 -9.85 8.37
C LEU A 185 -5.33 -10.97 9.37
N GLN A 186 -5.83 -12.11 8.88
CA GLN A 186 -6.10 -13.29 9.72
C GLN A 186 -4.86 -13.87 10.40
N LYS A 187 -3.65 -13.49 9.96
CA LYS A 187 -2.37 -13.92 10.55
C LYS A 187 -1.96 -13.08 11.76
N PHE A 188 -2.70 -12.00 12.03
CA PHE A 188 -2.50 -11.11 13.15
C PHE A 188 -3.54 -11.34 14.26
N LYS A 189 -3.26 -10.82 15.45
CA LYS A 189 -4.23 -10.74 16.54
C LYS A 189 -4.76 -9.31 16.68
N ALA A 190 -6.00 -9.20 17.14
CA ALA A 190 -6.60 -7.94 17.58
C ALA A 190 -6.41 -7.77 19.08
N HIS A 191 -6.17 -6.53 19.50
CA HIS A 191 -6.25 -6.16 20.90
C HIS A 191 -7.71 -6.23 21.39
N ASN A 192 -7.89 -6.26 22.71
CA ASN A 192 -9.22 -6.25 23.32
C ASN A 192 -9.78 -4.82 23.43
N ASN A 193 -10.19 -4.26 22.29
CA ASN A 193 -10.89 -2.97 22.19
C ASN A 193 -10.15 -1.81 22.89
N LEU A 194 -8.91 -1.54 22.44
CA LEU A 194 -8.17 -0.35 22.87
C LEU A 194 -9.01 0.92 22.66
N SER A 195 -8.91 1.82 23.64
CA SER A 195 -9.44 3.18 23.52
C SER A 195 -8.87 3.85 22.29
N SER A 196 -9.65 4.72 21.63
CA SER A 196 -9.18 5.48 20.47
C SER A 196 -8.02 6.42 20.84
N GLU A 197 -7.93 6.85 22.10
CA GLU A 197 -6.86 7.69 22.63
C GLU A 197 -5.57 6.92 22.96
N ALA A 198 -5.61 5.58 22.92
CA ALA A 198 -4.42 4.79 23.22
C ALA A 198 -3.33 5.06 22.17
N PRO A 199 -2.08 5.33 22.58
CA PRO A 199 -0.99 5.53 21.63
C PRO A 199 -0.78 4.26 20.83
N TYR A 200 -0.50 4.42 19.54
CA TYR A 200 -0.28 3.28 18.67
C TYR A 200 1.10 2.66 18.95
N ASN A 201 1.18 1.34 18.75
CA ASN A 201 2.41 0.59 18.64
C ASN A 201 2.20 -0.41 17.50
N LEU A 202 2.65 -0.07 16.29
CA LEU A 202 2.25 -0.79 15.08
C LEU A 202 2.72 -2.23 15.14
N GLN A 203 1.79 -3.13 14.86
CA GLN A 203 1.90 -4.55 15.13
C GLN A 203 2.43 -5.34 13.91
N GLY A 204 2.50 -4.70 12.74
CA GLY A 204 3.17 -5.24 11.58
C GLY A 204 2.85 -4.52 10.26
N VAL A 205 3.20 -5.23 9.19
CA VAL A 205 3.09 -4.77 7.81
C VAL A 205 2.38 -5.84 6.97
N ILE A 206 1.50 -5.42 6.06
CA ILE A 206 0.94 -6.25 4.99
C ILE A 206 1.22 -5.56 3.65
N ILE A 207 1.84 -6.27 2.72
CA ILE A 207 2.13 -5.82 1.36
C ILE A 207 1.29 -6.64 0.39
N VAL A 208 0.34 -6.01 -0.28
CA VAL A 208 -0.60 -6.64 -1.20
C VAL A 208 -0.23 -6.27 -2.64
N PRO A 209 0.36 -7.19 -3.44
CA PRO A 209 0.65 -6.92 -4.84
C PRO A 209 -0.65 -6.65 -5.61
N SER A 210 -0.57 -5.94 -6.74
CA SER A 210 -1.78 -5.49 -7.44
C SER A 210 -2.74 -6.63 -7.83
N ARG A 211 -2.20 -7.81 -8.18
CA ARG A 211 -2.97 -9.05 -8.45
C ARG A 211 -3.81 -9.57 -7.28
N ALA A 212 -3.37 -9.30 -6.05
CA ALA A 212 -4.08 -9.67 -4.83
C ALA A 212 -4.94 -8.52 -4.26
N ALA A 213 -4.95 -7.38 -4.96
CA ALA A 213 -5.83 -6.25 -4.70
C ALA A 213 -6.88 -6.14 -5.81
N PHE A 214 -6.79 -5.10 -6.66
CA PHE A 214 -7.79 -4.84 -7.71
C PHE A 214 -7.32 -5.20 -9.13
N ALA A 215 -6.02 -5.44 -9.34
CA ALA A 215 -5.42 -5.69 -10.65
C ALA A 215 -5.95 -4.69 -11.70
N ARG A 216 -6.54 -5.18 -12.80
CA ARG A 216 -7.23 -4.38 -13.83
C ARG A 216 -8.75 -4.41 -13.71
N ASN A 217 -9.29 -4.96 -12.63
CA ASN A 217 -10.74 -5.15 -12.44
C ASN A 217 -11.44 -3.84 -12.06
N PRO A 218 -12.75 -3.73 -12.30
CA PRO A 218 -13.58 -2.67 -11.71
C PRO A 218 -13.44 -2.67 -10.19
N HIS A 219 -13.28 -1.49 -9.60
CA HIS A 219 -13.07 -1.30 -8.17
C HIS A 219 -13.70 0.00 -7.70
N TYR A 220 -14.01 0.06 -6.41
CA TYR A 220 -14.50 1.24 -5.75
C TYR A 220 -13.41 2.32 -5.75
N PRO A 221 -13.70 3.53 -6.23
CA PRO A 221 -12.70 4.59 -6.34
C PRO A 221 -12.50 5.26 -4.97
N TYR A 222 -11.92 4.54 -4.01
CA TYR A 222 -11.54 5.12 -2.72
C TYR A 222 -10.73 6.41 -2.95
N LEU A 223 -11.07 7.49 -2.26
CA LEU A 223 -10.42 8.79 -2.43
C LEU A 223 -10.49 9.35 -3.87
N ASN A 224 -11.53 8.99 -4.63
CA ASN A 224 -11.82 9.46 -5.99
C ASN A 224 -10.70 9.19 -7.00
N MET A 225 -9.96 8.09 -6.85
CA MET A 225 -8.90 7.70 -7.79
C MET A 225 -9.04 6.24 -8.24
N SER A 226 -8.34 5.91 -9.33
CA SER A 226 -8.22 4.52 -9.77
C SER A 226 -7.08 3.81 -9.05
N TYR A 227 -7.33 2.57 -8.62
CA TYR A 227 -6.36 1.63 -8.06
C TYR A 227 -5.94 0.52 -9.02
N ARG A 228 -6.16 0.73 -10.32
CA ARG A 228 -5.70 -0.17 -11.36
C ARG A 228 -4.18 -0.37 -11.26
N ASN A 229 -3.74 -1.63 -11.26
CA ASN A 229 -2.35 -2.07 -11.14
C ASN A 229 -1.60 -1.55 -9.89
N ARG A 230 -2.31 -1.12 -8.85
CA ARG A 230 -1.66 -0.57 -7.65
C ARG A 230 -1.40 -1.65 -6.61
N THR A 231 -0.17 -1.66 -6.12
CA THR A 231 0.26 -2.44 -4.95
C THR A 231 0.01 -1.63 -3.68
N PHE A 232 -0.46 -2.27 -2.61
CA PHE A 232 -0.79 -1.62 -1.34
C PHE A 232 0.15 -2.06 -0.23
N ILE A 233 0.57 -1.13 0.62
CA ILE A 233 1.39 -1.40 1.79
C ILE A 233 0.70 -0.83 3.01
N PHE A 234 0.26 -1.70 3.90
CA PHE A 234 -0.40 -1.37 5.16
C PHE A 234 0.58 -1.52 6.32
N ASN A 235 0.62 -0.55 7.21
CA ASN A 235 1.39 -0.56 8.45
C ASN A 235 0.46 -0.11 9.58
N PHE A 236 0.13 -1.04 10.48
CA PHE A 236 -1.10 -0.92 11.25
C PHE A 236 -1.03 -1.58 12.63
N GLN A 237 -2.06 -1.32 13.43
CA GLN A 237 -2.43 -1.99 14.66
C GLN A 237 -3.95 -2.20 14.67
N ILE A 238 -4.41 -3.35 15.14
CA ILE A 238 -5.85 -3.66 15.26
C ILE A 238 -6.26 -3.45 16.71
N TYR A 239 -6.92 -2.32 16.97
CA TYR A 239 -7.34 -1.92 18.31
C TYR A 239 -8.44 -2.83 18.85
N GLY A 240 -9.25 -3.40 17.98
CA GLY A 240 -10.39 -4.22 18.37
C GLY A 240 -10.98 -4.99 17.21
N ARG A 241 -11.74 -6.02 17.57
CA ARG A 241 -12.60 -6.74 16.64
C ARG A 241 -13.91 -7.14 17.31
N GLU A 242 -14.96 -7.28 16.52
CA GLU A 242 -16.29 -7.71 16.96
C GLU A 242 -16.90 -8.66 15.94
N ASP A 243 -17.74 -9.59 16.40
CA ASP A 243 -18.46 -10.51 15.53
C ASP A 243 -19.49 -9.71 14.71
N ARG A 244 -19.54 -9.96 13.40
CA ARG A 244 -20.49 -9.27 12.53
C ARG A 244 -21.91 -9.81 12.72
N PRO A 245 -22.92 -8.93 12.88
CA PRO A 245 -24.32 -9.35 12.90
C PRO A 245 -24.71 -10.08 11.60
N ASP A 246 -25.56 -11.10 11.71
CA ASP A 246 -25.96 -11.90 10.55
C ASP A 246 -26.67 -11.07 9.47
N SER A 247 -27.38 -10.00 9.84
CA SER A 247 -28.00 -9.05 8.91
C SER A 247 -27.00 -8.33 8.00
N ASP A 248 -25.76 -8.18 8.45
CA ASP A 248 -24.70 -7.45 7.73
C ASP A 248 -23.84 -8.38 6.86
N LYS A 249 -23.99 -9.71 7.00
CA LYS A 249 -23.21 -10.70 6.27
C LYS A 249 -23.68 -10.83 4.82
N GLN A 250 -22.71 -10.81 3.91
CA GLN A 250 -22.89 -11.01 2.47
C GLN A 250 -23.43 -12.42 2.18
N THR A 251 -24.24 -12.55 1.13
CA THR A 251 -24.61 -13.86 0.56
C THR A 251 -23.42 -14.49 -0.17
N THR A 252 -23.47 -15.80 -0.45
CA THR A 252 -22.43 -16.48 -1.23
C THR A 252 -22.25 -15.88 -2.63
N GLU A 253 -23.35 -15.45 -3.28
CA GLU A 253 -23.31 -14.80 -4.58
C GLU A 253 -22.59 -13.44 -4.51
N GLN A 254 -22.89 -12.67 -3.46
CA GLN A 254 -22.26 -11.38 -3.21
C GLN A 254 -20.76 -11.47 -2.94
N GLN A 255 -20.26 -12.62 -2.47
CA GLN A 255 -18.85 -12.85 -2.20
C GLN A 255 -18.00 -13.10 -3.46
N GLN A 256 -18.62 -13.45 -4.60
CA GLN A 256 -17.95 -13.78 -5.88
C GLN A 256 -17.69 -12.54 -6.77
#